data_AF-A0A957T0F1-F1
#
_entry.id   AF-A0A957T0F1-F1
#
_cell.length_a   1.000
_cell.length_b   1.000
_cell.length_c   1.000
_cell.angle_alpha   90.00
_cell.angle_beta   90.00
_cell.angle_gamma   90.00
#
_symmetry.space_group_name_H-M   'P 1'
#
loop_
_entity.id
_entity.type
_entity.pdbx_description
1 polymer ?
#
loop_
_entity_poly.entity_id
_entity_poly.type
_entity_poly.pdbx_seq_one_letter_code
_entity_poly.pdbx_strand_id
1 'polypeptide(L)'
;MNTFTSIGQWIRQQRKLLDLTQAQLAEQVGCAVVTIKKIEQETRRPSPAMAELLATQLGVPQAERTQFLRLARGEAAATETLADPMPLPAFLSSTPDTDGLFSKASTSFVAREQERQWLHARLEQTIANRQPQVLFVAGEAGRGKSALLTAFAREATARHDRLLVADGLCSAHIGQGDPFLPFRDLLDLFTGDLEPRWYGGNLTREQATRLWYALPHTLAALVEQSNALFHTLIPVIPLYARLSTQGLLTHFAGEAWATQLIQLAQAAHPSTPRDNIQQQQLFEQVTRLLRTMAERQPLLLLLDDLQWIDESSLALLFHLSRRLHGSPVLMVGAYRGNEVDGAHTLSSTLHELTRRFGEITLDLDALDQQSHGQPFLDALL
;
A
#
# COMPACT_ATOMS: atom_id res chain seq x y z
N MET A 1 -23.42 -13.51 -10.78
CA MET A 1 -23.77 -14.41 -9.67
C MET A 1 -24.58 -13.62 -8.66
N ASN A 2 -25.72 -14.16 -8.20
CA ASN A 2 -26.58 -13.47 -7.22
C ASN A 2 -25.76 -13.04 -6.00
N THR A 3 -25.94 -11.79 -5.58
CA THR A 3 -25.33 -11.16 -4.42
C THR A 3 -25.87 -11.80 -3.15
N PHE A 4 -25.08 -12.65 -2.49
CA PHE A 4 -25.49 -13.26 -1.23
C PHE A 4 -24.85 -12.54 -0.05
N THR A 5 -25.70 -11.95 0.78
CA THR A 5 -25.31 -11.19 1.98
C THR A 5 -24.85 -12.10 3.13
N SER A 6 -25.05 -13.42 3.02
CA SER A 6 -24.85 -14.40 4.09
C SER A 6 -24.50 -15.79 3.55
N ILE A 7 -23.52 -16.47 4.17
CA ILE A 7 -23.10 -17.83 3.80
C ILE A 7 -24.17 -18.87 4.15
N GLY A 8 -24.88 -18.69 5.28
CA GLY A 8 -25.96 -19.58 5.69
C GLY A 8 -27.12 -19.57 4.70
N GLN A 9 -27.48 -18.38 4.18
CA GLN A 9 -28.50 -18.23 3.15
C GLN A 9 -28.07 -18.83 1.81
N TRP A 10 -26.82 -18.62 1.40
CA TRP A 10 -26.27 -19.22 0.19
C TRP A 10 -26.34 -20.75 0.24
N ILE A 11 -25.88 -21.37 1.33
CA ILE A 11 -25.90 -22.83 1.51
C ILE A 11 -27.32 -23.36 1.42
N ARG A 12 -28.28 -22.68 2.08
CA ARG A 12 -29.70 -23.06 2.03
C ARG A 12 -30.27 -22.97 0.61
N GLN A 13 -29.91 -21.93 -0.14
CA GLN A 13 -30.38 -21.74 -1.52
C GLN A 13 -29.79 -22.78 -2.46
N GLN A 14 -28.47 -23.01 -2.42
CA GLN A 14 -27.83 -24.01 -3.27
C GLN A 14 -28.32 -25.42 -2.95
N ARG A 15 -28.48 -25.75 -1.67
CA ARG A 15 -29.07 -27.03 -1.26
C ARG A 15 -30.47 -27.22 -1.86
N LYS A 16 -31.31 -26.17 -1.87
CA LYS A 16 -32.64 -26.21 -2.50
C LYS A 16 -32.57 -26.33 -4.02
N LEU A 17 -31.62 -25.66 -4.68
CA LEU A 17 -31.42 -25.75 -6.13
C LEU A 17 -30.98 -27.16 -6.56
N LEU A 18 -30.26 -27.86 -5.69
CA LEU A 18 -29.84 -29.25 -5.88
C LEU A 18 -30.87 -30.27 -5.38
N ASP A 19 -32.08 -29.83 -5.01
CA ASP A 19 -33.15 -30.67 -4.43
C ASP A 19 -32.73 -31.54 -3.22
N LEU A 20 -31.77 -31.04 -2.44
CA LEU A 20 -31.27 -31.73 -1.25
C LEU A 20 -32.04 -31.30 0.01
N THR A 21 -32.39 -32.26 0.86
CA THR A 21 -32.86 -31.98 2.24
C THR A 21 -31.69 -31.68 3.17
N GLN A 22 -31.94 -31.03 4.31
CA GLN A 22 -30.89 -30.83 5.33
C GLN A 22 -30.30 -32.16 5.82
N ALA A 23 -31.10 -33.23 5.83
CA ALA A 23 -30.65 -34.57 6.23
C ALA A 23 -29.70 -35.18 5.20
N GLN A 24 -30.04 -35.09 3.90
CA GLN A 24 -29.19 -35.59 2.82
C GLN A 24 -27.86 -34.84 2.72
N LEU A 25 -27.88 -33.50 2.86
CA LEU A 25 -26.62 -32.73 2.88
C LEU A 25 -25.77 -33.08 4.11
N ALA A 26 -26.40 -33.30 5.27
CA ALA A 26 -25.68 -33.68 6.48
C ALA A 26 -25.01 -35.06 6.33
N GLU A 27 -25.69 -36.02 5.69
CA GLU A 27 -25.14 -37.34 5.37
C GLU A 27 -23.96 -37.24 4.40
N GLN A 28 -24.10 -36.49 3.30
CA GLN A 28 -23.04 -36.29 2.29
C GLN A 28 -21.78 -35.61 2.85
N VAL A 29 -21.94 -34.78 3.88
CA VAL A 29 -20.85 -34.04 4.52
C VAL A 29 -20.32 -34.78 5.76
N GLY A 30 -21.00 -35.83 6.23
CA GLY A 30 -20.60 -36.62 7.39
C GLY A 30 -20.84 -35.91 8.73
N CYS A 31 -21.95 -35.19 8.87
CA CYS A 31 -22.28 -34.46 10.10
C CYS A 31 -23.74 -34.65 10.54
N ALA A 32 -24.07 -34.23 11.76
CA ALA A 32 -25.45 -34.27 12.26
C ALA A 32 -26.33 -33.22 11.56
N VAL A 33 -27.61 -33.53 11.30
CA VAL A 33 -28.58 -32.61 10.66
C VAL A 33 -28.69 -31.28 11.41
N VAL A 34 -28.60 -31.32 12.75
CA VAL A 34 -28.60 -30.11 13.59
C VAL A 34 -27.41 -29.19 13.32
N THR A 35 -26.27 -29.73 12.88
CA THR A 35 -25.09 -28.93 12.50
C THR A 35 -25.36 -28.17 11.21
N ILE A 36 -25.92 -28.82 10.18
CA ILE A 36 -26.33 -28.12 8.94
C ILE A 36 -27.38 -27.05 9.25
N LYS A 37 -28.38 -27.36 10.08
CA LYS A 37 -29.40 -26.38 10.51
C LYS A 37 -28.77 -25.17 11.20
N LYS A 38 -27.81 -25.38 12.11
CA LYS A 38 -27.11 -24.30 12.81
C LYS A 38 -26.21 -23.47 11.89
N ILE A 39 -25.59 -24.09 10.87
CA ILE A 39 -24.80 -23.40 9.85
C ILE A 39 -25.68 -22.55 8.94
N GLU A 40 -26.81 -23.08 8.45
CA GLU A 40 -27.77 -22.30 7.65
C GLU A 40 -28.39 -21.13 8.44
N GLN A 41 -28.51 -21.28 9.77
CA GLN A 41 -28.97 -20.23 10.68
C GLN A 41 -27.85 -19.33 11.20
N GLU A 42 -26.61 -19.54 10.76
CA GLU A 42 -25.40 -18.81 11.19
C GLU A 42 -25.12 -18.80 12.70
N THR A 43 -25.72 -19.73 13.44
CA THR A 43 -25.48 -19.94 14.88
C THR A 43 -24.25 -20.79 15.15
N ARG A 44 -23.64 -21.38 14.10
CA ARG A 44 -22.41 -22.18 14.19
C ARG A 44 -21.62 -22.06 12.89
N ARG A 45 -20.30 -21.88 13.03
CA ARG A 45 -19.36 -21.86 11.89
C ARG A 45 -18.82 -23.28 11.59
N PRO A 46 -18.68 -23.67 10.32
CA PRO A 46 -18.04 -24.93 9.93
C PRO A 46 -16.51 -24.88 10.19
N SER A 47 -15.91 -26.04 10.46
CA SER A 47 -14.44 -26.18 10.46
C SER A 47 -13.88 -26.13 9.02
N PRO A 48 -12.57 -25.93 8.81
CA PRO A 48 -11.98 -25.88 7.46
C PRO A 48 -12.29 -27.12 6.62
N ALA A 49 -12.10 -28.32 7.20
CA ALA A 49 -12.43 -29.57 6.53
C ALA A 49 -13.93 -29.69 6.19
N MET A 50 -14.81 -29.22 7.08
CA MET A 50 -16.26 -29.21 6.86
C MET A 50 -16.66 -28.23 5.74
N ALA A 51 -16.00 -27.08 5.66
CA ALA A 51 -16.25 -26.08 4.62
C ALA A 51 -15.81 -26.59 3.24
N GLU A 52 -14.68 -27.29 3.13
CA GLU A 52 -14.25 -27.91 1.87
C GLU A 52 -15.20 -29.01 1.38
N LEU A 53 -15.71 -29.83 2.31
CA LEU A 53 -16.73 -30.83 2.01
C LEU A 53 -18.02 -30.19 1.53
N LEU A 54 -18.49 -29.13 2.22
CA LEU A 54 -19.66 -28.35 1.78
C LEU A 54 -19.45 -27.74 0.40
N ALA A 55 -18.28 -27.16 0.12
CA ALA A 55 -17.97 -26.58 -1.19
C ALA A 55 -18.04 -27.63 -2.32
N THR A 56 -17.59 -28.85 -2.02
CA THR A 56 -17.58 -29.95 -2.98
C THR A 56 -18.99 -30.48 -3.23
N GLN A 57 -19.78 -30.73 -2.17
CA GLN A 57 -21.13 -31.28 -2.30
C GLN A 57 -22.14 -30.28 -2.87
N LEU A 58 -21.93 -28.97 -2.65
CA LEU A 58 -22.78 -27.90 -3.19
C LEU A 58 -22.30 -27.39 -4.56
N GLY A 59 -21.29 -28.01 -5.16
CA GLY A 59 -20.85 -27.70 -6.52
C GLY A 59 -20.21 -26.32 -6.69
N VAL A 60 -19.50 -25.81 -5.68
CA VAL A 60 -18.79 -24.52 -5.77
C VAL A 60 -17.69 -24.61 -6.86
N PRO A 61 -17.73 -23.75 -7.91
CA PRO A 61 -16.71 -23.71 -8.94
C PRO A 61 -15.31 -23.49 -8.36
N GLN A 62 -14.28 -24.08 -8.98
CA GLN A 62 -12.91 -24.00 -8.45
C GLN A 62 -12.41 -22.56 -8.30
N ALA A 63 -12.80 -21.66 -9.21
CA ALA A 63 -12.49 -20.23 -9.15
C ALA A 63 -13.08 -19.51 -7.92
N GLU A 64 -14.18 -20.02 -7.36
CA GLU A 64 -14.92 -19.40 -6.24
C GLU A 64 -14.65 -20.09 -4.90
N ARG A 65 -13.95 -21.23 -4.89
CA ARG A 65 -13.67 -22.00 -3.67
C ARG A 65 -12.94 -21.17 -2.61
N THR A 66 -11.97 -20.37 -3.02
CA THR A 66 -11.22 -19.49 -2.10
C THR A 66 -12.15 -18.49 -1.42
N GLN A 67 -13.08 -17.89 -2.17
CA GLN A 67 -14.04 -16.93 -1.63
C GLN A 67 -15.06 -17.62 -0.70
N PHE A 68 -15.58 -18.78 -1.10
CA PHE A 68 -16.49 -19.59 -0.29
C PHE A 68 -15.87 -19.99 1.06
N LEU A 69 -14.61 -20.46 1.04
CA LEU A 69 -13.90 -20.88 2.26
C LEU A 69 -13.65 -19.69 3.21
N ARG A 70 -13.30 -18.51 2.67
CA ARG A 70 -13.14 -17.29 3.49
C ARG A 70 -14.45 -16.88 4.16
N LEU A 71 -15.55 -16.86 3.41
CA LEU A 71 -16.89 -16.56 3.94
C LEU A 71 -17.35 -17.59 4.99
N ALA A 72 -17.10 -18.88 4.76
CA ALA A 72 -17.44 -19.95 5.69
C ALA A 72 -16.66 -19.87 7.02
N ARG A 73 -15.45 -19.30 7.01
CA ARG A 73 -14.66 -19.02 8.22
C ARG A 73 -15.15 -17.76 8.96
N GLY A 74 -16.04 -16.99 8.34
CA GLY A 74 -16.52 -15.71 8.81
C GLY A 74 -15.39 -14.69 8.99
N GLU A 75 -14.37 -14.80 8.11
CA GLU A 75 -13.64 -13.63 7.66
C GLU A 75 -14.68 -12.81 6.90
N ALA A 76 -15.29 -11.85 7.61
CA ALA A 76 -16.29 -10.99 7.02
C ALA A 76 -15.71 -10.44 5.71
N ALA A 77 -16.39 -10.73 4.60
CA ALA A 77 -16.43 -9.76 3.54
C ALA A 77 -16.89 -8.47 4.24
N ALA A 78 -15.98 -7.51 4.38
CA ALA A 78 -16.44 -6.14 4.54
C ALA A 78 -17.47 -5.97 3.42
N THR A 79 -18.72 -5.76 3.80
CA THR A 79 -19.79 -5.41 2.89
C THR A 79 -19.47 -4.00 2.38
N GLU A 80 -18.44 -3.89 1.55
CA GLU A 80 -18.42 -2.88 0.50
C GLU A 80 -19.37 -3.47 -0.53
N THR A 81 -20.59 -2.92 -0.55
CA THR A 81 -21.54 -3.06 -1.64
C THR A 81 -20.74 -3.03 -2.94
N LEU A 82 -20.68 -4.15 -3.66
CA LEU A 82 -20.09 -4.19 -5.00
C LEU A 82 -21.01 -3.36 -5.90
N ALA A 83 -20.85 -2.03 -5.83
CA ALA A 83 -20.94 -1.19 -7.01
C ALA A 83 -20.06 -1.84 -8.08
N ASP A 84 -20.47 -1.76 -9.35
CA ASP A 84 -19.62 -2.20 -10.44
C ASP A 84 -18.20 -1.68 -10.19
N PRO A 85 -17.18 -2.55 -10.20
CA PRO A 85 -15.84 -2.14 -9.84
C PRO A 85 -15.46 -0.96 -10.71
N MET A 86 -14.97 0.12 -10.07
CA MET A 86 -14.57 1.35 -10.75
C MET A 86 -13.80 0.97 -12.02
N PRO A 87 -14.23 1.45 -13.21
CA PRO A 87 -13.61 1.04 -14.46
C PRO A 87 -12.12 1.38 -14.41
N LEU A 88 -11.29 0.45 -14.88
CA LEU A 88 -9.86 0.71 -14.99
C LEU A 88 -9.62 1.81 -16.02
N PRO A 89 -8.63 2.70 -15.78
CA PRO A 89 -8.27 3.71 -16.76
C PRO A 89 -7.66 3.03 -17.99
N ALA A 90 -7.73 3.70 -19.14
CA ALA A 90 -7.31 3.13 -20.42
C ALA A 90 -5.88 2.60 -20.39
N PHE A 91 -4.94 3.35 -19.78
CA PHE A 91 -3.53 2.97 -19.70
C PHE A 91 -3.26 1.69 -18.88
N LEU A 92 -4.11 1.38 -17.89
CA LEU A 92 -4.05 0.11 -17.15
C LEU A 92 -4.79 -1.02 -17.84
N SER A 93 -5.75 -0.70 -18.72
CA SER A 93 -6.52 -1.68 -19.48
C SER A 93 -5.73 -2.23 -20.66
N SER A 94 -4.91 -1.41 -21.31
CA SER A 94 -3.89 -1.86 -22.26
C SER A 94 -2.82 -2.66 -21.54
N THR A 95 -2.36 -3.78 -22.11
CA THR A 95 -1.08 -4.40 -21.76
C THR A 95 0.02 -3.54 -22.38
N PRO A 96 0.80 -2.77 -21.61
CA PRO A 96 2.05 -2.28 -22.15
C PRO A 96 2.99 -3.50 -22.24
N ASP A 97 3.90 -3.51 -23.22
CA ASP A 97 5.08 -4.38 -23.22
C ASP A 97 6.06 -4.02 -22.06
N THR A 98 5.56 -3.55 -20.92
CA THR A 98 6.36 -3.17 -19.75
C THR A 98 6.85 -4.39 -18.98
N ASP A 99 6.12 -5.51 -19.00
CA ASP A 99 6.63 -6.77 -18.44
C ASP A 99 7.96 -7.18 -19.10
N GLY A 100 8.19 -6.83 -20.38
CA GLY A 100 9.46 -7.03 -21.09
C GLY A 100 10.59 -6.07 -20.67
N LEU A 101 10.29 -4.79 -20.39
CA LEU A 101 11.25 -3.82 -19.85
C LEU A 101 11.63 -4.14 -18.39
N PHE A 102 10.70 -4.71 -17.62
CA PHE A 102 10.91 -5.14 -16.24
C PHE A 102 11.56 -6.51 -16.12
N SER A 103 11.30 -7.40 -17.08
CA SER A 103 11.97 -8.70 -17.19
C SER A 103 13.48 -8.53 -17.39
N LYS A 104 13.93 -7.50 -18.12
CA LYS A 104 15.37 -7.21 -18.26
C LYS A 104 16.07 -6.76 -16.97
N ALA A 105 15.34 -6.22 -16.00
CA ALA A 105 15.90 -5.92 -14.67
C ALA A 105 15.92 -7.16 -13.75
N SER A 106 15.11 -8.18 -14.04
CA SER A 106 15.05 -9.41 -13.24
C SER A 106 16.20 -10.38 -13.51
N THR A 107 16.97 -10.20 -14.58
CA THR A 107 17.98 -11.17 -15.02
C THR A 107 19.36 -11.06 -14.33
N SER A 108 19.57 -10.19 -13.33
CA SER A 108 20.82 -10.25 -12.54
C SER A 108 20.78 -9.70 -11.12
N PHE A 109 19.68 -9.87 -10.37
CA PHE A 109 19.64 -9.49 -8.94
C PHE A 109 19.53 -10.73 -8.03
N VAL A 110 20.48 -11.67 -8.19
CA VAL A 110 20.70 -12.79 -7.25
C VAL A 110 21.50 -12.31 -6.02
N ALA A 111 22.13 -11.14 -6.09
CA ALA A 111 22.77 -10.49 -4.94
C ALA A 111 21.69 -9.86 -4.04
N ARG A 112 21.92 -9.88 -2.72
CA ARG A 112 21.12 -9.20 -1.68
C ARG A 112 19.85 -9.91 -1.16
N GLU A 113 19.83 -11.24 -1.13
CA GLU A 113 18.72 -12.01 -0.53
C GLU A 113 18.56 -11.74 0.98
N GLN A 114 19.66 -11.65 1.74
CA GLN A 114 19.60 -11.40 3.19
C GLN A 114 18.99 -10.03 3.50
N GLU A 115 19.40 -9.00 2.75
CA GLU A 115 18.90 -7.64 2.85
C GLU A 115 17.41 -7.55 2.52
N ARG A 116 16.96 -8.25 1.46
CA ARG A 116 15.52 -8.36 1.14
C ARG A 116 14.76 -9.07 2.25
N GLN A 117 15.27 -10.19 2.76
CA GLN A 117 14.65 -10.93 3.86
C GLN A 117 14.53 -10.06 5.12
N TRP A 118 15.53 -9.25 5.42
CA TRP A 118 15.47 -8.29 6.53
C TRP A 118 14.34 -7.26 6.34
N LEU A 119 14.22 -6.65 5.15
CA LEU A 119 13.13 -5.72 4.84
C LEU A 119 11.75 -6.38 4.93
N HIS A 120 11.60 -7.59 4.41
CA HIS A 120 10.36 -8.38 4.51
C HIS A 120 10.00 -8.68 5.97
N ALA A 121 10.95 -9.14 6.78
CA ALA A 121 10.71 -9.42 8.19
C ALA A 121 10.23 -8.18 8.95
N ARG A 122 10.80 -7.00 8.63
CA ARG A 122 10.35 -5.73 9.22
C ARG A 122 8.94 -5.34 8.77
N LEU A 123 8.61 -5.54 7.49
CA LEU A 123 7.26 -5.29 6.98
C LEU A 123 6.23 -6.21 7.64
N GLU A 124 6.53 -7.50 7.76
CA GLU A 124 5.66 -8.47 8.45
C GLU A 124 5.41 -8.05 9.90
N GLN A 125 6.44 -7.62 10.62
CA GLN A 125 6.32 -7.09 11.99
C GLN A 125 5.44 -5.82 12.04
N THR A 126 5.64 -4.88 11.11
CA THR A 126 4.82 -3.66 11.00
C THR A 126 3.34 -3.99 10.82
N ILE A 127 3.03 -4.93 9.92
CA ILE A 127 1.66 -5.35 9.63
C ILE A 127 1.06 -6.10 10.81
N ALA A 128 1.77 -7.09 11.36
CA ALA A 128 1.29 -7.95 12.44
C ALA A 128 1.05 -7.17 13.74
N ASN A 129 1.99 -6.29 14.10
CA ASN A 129 1.91 -5.54 15.36
C ASN A 129 1.14 -4.22 15.21
N ARG A 130 0.79 -3.82 13.99
CA ARG A 130 0.23 -2.50 13.66
C ARG A 130 1.06 -1.36 14.26
N GLN A 131 2.38 -1.48 14.18
CA GLN A 131 3.31 -0.47 14.68
C GLN A 131 4.07 0.12 13.51
N PRO A 132 4.16 1.45 13.42
CA PRO A 132 4.91 2.08 12.35
C PRO A 132 6.40 1.82 12.53
N GLN A 133 7.11 1.64 11.42
CA GLN A 133 8.55 1.54 11.42
C GLN A 133 9.14 2.48 10.38
N VAL A 134 10.33 3.01 10.67
CA VAL A 134 11.15 3.74 9.73
C VAL A 134 12.49 3.03 9.62
N LEU A 135 12.88 2.67 8.39
CA LEU A 135 14.11 1.98 8.07
C LEU A 135 14.91 2.78 7.06
N PHE A 136 16.22 2.57 7.04
CA PHE A 136 17.11 3.23 6.09
C PHE A 136 18.01 2.22 5.38
N VAL A 137 18.27 2.47 4.10
CA VAL A 137 19.23 1.73 3.29
C VAL A 137 20.33 2.69 2.88
N ALA A 138 21.52 2.49 3.44
CA ALA A 138 22.70 3.28 3.13
C ALA A 138 23.58 2.54 2.11
N GLY A 139 24.28 3.28 1.27
CA GLY A 139 25.28 2.72 0.36
C GLY A 139 25.79 3.74 -0.65
N GLU A 140 27.00 3.58 -1.16
CA GLU A 140 27.56 4.43 -2.22
C GLU A 140 26.73 4.43 -3.51
N ALA A 141 27.02 5.39 -4.40
CA ALA A 141 26.41 5.43 -5.73
C ALA A 141 26.67 4.13 -6.50
N GLY A 142 25.65 3.59 -7.18
CA GLY A 142 25.76 2.34 -7.94
C GLY A 142 25.66 1.05 -7.12
N ARG A 143 25.56 1.09 -5.78
CA ARG A 143 25.39 -0.10 -4.91
C ARG A 143 24.04 -0.81 -5.01
N GLY A 144 23.14 -0.33 -5.87
CA GLY A 144 21.85 -0.98 -6.11
C GLY A 144 20.78 -0.72 -5.05
N LYS A 145 20.85 0.38 -4.28
CA LYS A 145 19.81 0.78 -3.31
C LYS A 145 18.40 0.85 -3.92
N SER A 146 18.24 1.61 -5.00
CA SER A 146 16.96 1.75 -5.72
C SER A 146 16.48 0.41 -6.30
N ALA A 147 17.41 -0.42 -6.79
CA ALA A 147 17.10 -1.76 -7.29
C ALA A 147 16.61 -2.68 -6.16
N LEU A 148 17.25 -2.63 -4.98
CA LEU A 148 16.82 -3.36 -3.78
C LEU A 148 15.41 -2.94 -3.34
N LEU A 149 15.15 -1.63 -3.22
CA LEU A 149 13.83 -1.11 -2.84
C LEU A 149 12.75 -1.48 -3.87
N THR A 150 13.07 -1.40 -5.16
CA THR A 150 12.15 -1.80 -6.24
C THR A 150 11.84 -3.29 -6.18
N ALA A 151 12.84 -4.16 -6.01
CA ALA A 151 12.65 -5.60 -5.89
C ALA A 151 11.81 -5.94 -4.64
N PHE A 152 12.16 -5.34 -3.49
CA PHE A 152 11.41 -5.49 -2.25
C PHE A 152 9.94 -5.08 -2.40
N ALA A 153 9.66 -3.91 -2.97
CA ALA A 153 8.29 -3.44 -3.20
C ALA A 153 7.47 -4.39 -4.07
N ARG A 154 8.05 -4.93 -5.14
CA ARG A 154 7.39 -5.88 -6.04
C ARG A 154 7.04 -7.17 -5.31
N GLU A 155 8.01 -7.76 -4.63
CA GLU A 155 7.80 -8.99 -3.85
C GLU A 155 6.81 -8.79 -2.70
N ALA A 156 6.89 -7.65 -2.00
CA ALA A 156 6.00 -7.33 -0.90
C ALA A 156 4.55 -7.17 -1.39
N THR A 157 4.37 -6.56 -2.58
CA THR A 157 3.05 -6.47 -3.23
C THR A 157 2.49 -7.88 -3.49
N ALA A 158 3.31 -8.77 -4.06
CA ALA A 158 2.90 -10.14 -4.36
C ALA A 158 2.63 -11.00 -3.10
N ARG A 159 3.33 -10.74 -1.98
CA ARG A 159 3.14 -11.48 -0.72
C ARG A 159 1.97 -10.96 0.13
N HIS A 160 1.54 -9.72 -0.08
CA HIS A 160 0.53 -9.06 0.74
C HIS A 160 -0.58 -8.44 -0.12
N ASP A 161 -1.69 -9.14 -0.28
CA ASP A 161 -2.84 -8.76 -1.14
C ASP A 161 -3.39 -7.33 -0.92
N ARG A 162 -3.21 -6.79 0.28
CA ARG A 162 -3.78 -5.50 0.70
C ARG A 162 -2.73 -4.41 0.88
N LEU A 163 -1.47 -4.66 0.56
CA LEU A 163 -0.40 -3.67 0.69
C LEU A 163 -0.55 -2.61 -0.39
N LEU A 164 -0.59 -1.35 0.03
CA LEU A 164 -0.39 -0.20 -0.84
C LEU A 164 1.08 0.22 -0.79
N VAL A 165 1.68 0.38 -1.96
CA VAL A 165 3.05 0.87 -2.10
C VAL A 165 3.01 2.21 -2.81
N ALA A 166 3.73 3.18 -2.26
CA ALA A 166 3.97 4.45 -2.91
C ALA A 166 5.45 4.83 -2.76
N ASP A 167 6.03 5.38 -3.83
CA ASP A 167 7.41 5.88 -3.86
C ASP A 167 7.45 7.40 -4.06
N GLY A 168 8.44 8.04 -3.45
CA GLY A 168 8.76 9.45 -3.62
C GLY A 168 10.24 9.68 -3.79
N LEU A 169 10.60 10.61 -4.67
CA LEU A 169 11.98 10.96 -4.97
C LEU A 169 12.36 12.26 -4.26
N CYS A 170 13.52 12.28 -3.64
CA CYS A 170 14.17 13.53 -3.29
C CYS A 170 14.95 14.06 -4.50
N SER A 171 14.94 15.38 -4.69
CA SER A 171 15.74 16.02 -5.73
C SER A 171 16.10 17.45 -5.34
N ALA A 172 17.27 17.89 -5.81
CA ALA A 172 17.86 19.19 -5.53
C ALA A 172 17.84 20.10 -6.77
N HIS A 173 16.67 20.45 -7.30
CA HIS A 173 16.57 21.33 -8.47
C HIS A 173 17.04 22.77 -8.20
N ILE A 174 16.96 23.26 -6.94
CA ILE A 174 17.31 24.64 -6.54
C ILE A 174 18.01 24.69 -5.16
N GLY A 175 18.98 23.82 -4.89
CA GLY A 175 19.74 23.81 -3.61
C GLY A 175 19.34 22.67 -2.68
N GLN A 176 18.92 22.96 -1.43
CA GLN A 176 18.62 21.92 -0.41
C GLN A 176 17.41 21.00 -0.70
N GLY A 177 16.81 21.09 -1.89
CA GLY A 177 15.68 20.26 -2.30
C GLY A 177 14.36 21.03 -2.44
N ASP A 178 13.44 20.50 -3.24
CA ASP A 178 12.10 21.07 -3.40
C ASP A 178 11.24 20.74 -2.16
N PRO A 179 10.69 21.74 -1.44
CA PRO A 179 9.96 21.49 -0.19
C PRO A 179 8.85 20.47 -0.32
N PHE A 180 8.89 19.46 0.55
CA PHE A 180 7.92 18.36 0.62
C PHE A 180 7.84 17.46 -0.62
N LEU A 181 8.74 17.60 -1.60
CA LEU A 181 8.70 16.85 -2.85
C LEU A 181 8.47 15.33 -2.67
N PRO A 182 9.26 14.60 -1.85
CA PRO A 182 9.04 13.16 -1.66
C PRO A 182 7.61 12.84 -1.18
N PHE A 183 7.02 13.68 -0.33
CA PHE A 183 5.66 13.46 0.16
C PHE A 183 4.60 13.88 -0.83
N ARG A 184 4.89 14.86 -1.70
CA ARG A 184 4.03 15.22 -2.82
C ARG A 184 3.93 14.07 -3.82
N ASP A 185 5.07 13.47 -4.16
CA ASP A 185 5.12 12.27 -5.01
C ASP A 185 4.27 11.12 -4.44
N LEU A 186 4.42 10.82 -3.14
CA LEU A 186 3.59 9.79 -2.48
C LEU A 186 2.09 10.12 -2.57
N LEU A 187 1.71 11.37 -2.31
CA LEU A 187 0.32 11.81 -2.34
C LEU A 187 -0.23 11.87 -3.77
N ASP A 188 0.59 12.16 -4.76
CA ASP A 188 0.22 12.12 -6.17
C ASP A 188 -0.18 10.69 -6.56
N LEU A 189 0.61 9.68 -6.17
CA LEU A 189 0.25 8.27 -6.33
C LEU A 189 -1.07 7.91 -5.63
N PHE A 190 -1.22 8.31 -4.37
CA PHE A 190 -2.45 8.02 -3.61
C PHE A 190 -3.70 8.73 -4.14
N THR A 191 -3.52 9.85 -4.84
CA THR A 191 -4.60 10.62 -5.47
C THR A 191 -4.77 10.32 -6.96
N GLY A 192 -4.16 9.24 -7.45
CA GLY A 192 -4.42 8.67 -8.77
C GLY A 192 -3.52 9.18 -9.90
N ASP A 193 -2.39 9.84 -9.59
CA ASP A 193 -1.39 10.23 -10.58
C ASP A 193 -0.49 9.06 -11.02
N LEU A 194 -1.11 8.02 -11.55
CA LEU A 194 -0.42 6.75 -11.81
C LEU A 194 0.23 6.70 -13.19
N GLU A 195 -0.31 7.44 -14.15
CA GLU A 195 0.06 7.33 -15.57
C GLU A 195 1.53 7.67 -15.86
N PRO A 196 2.12 8.76 -15.31
CA PRO A 196 3.55 9.04 -15.52
C PRO A 196 4.45 7.94 -14.96
N ARG A 197 4.10 7.41 -13.77
CA ARG A 197 4.87 6.36 -13.07
C ARG A 197 4.71 4.99 -13.73
N TRP A 198 3.55 4.74 -14.35
CA TRP A 198 3.27 3.57 -15.16
C TRP A 198 4.17 3.52 -16.41
N TYR A 199 4.19 4.59 -17.21
CA TYR A 199 5.03 4.64 -18.41
C TYR A 199 6.54 4.75 -18.10
N GLY A 200 6.89 5.38 -16.97
CA GLY A 200 8.27 5.46 -16.48
C GLY A 200 8.85 4.13 -16.01
N GLY A 201 8.00 3.12 -15.82
CA GLY A 201 8.43 1.81 -15.39
C GLY A 201 8.49 1.61 -13.86
N ASN A 202 7.94 2.54 -13.10
CA ASN A 202 8.06 2.53 -11.64
C ASN A 202 6.91 1.78 -10.96
N LEU A 203 5.77 1.61 -11.65
CA LEU A 203 4.63 0.86 -11.16
C LEU A 203 4.41 -0.46 -11.91
N THR A 204 4.21 -1.53 -11.15
CA THR A 204 3.64 -2.77 -11.69
C THR A 204 2.12 -2.64 -11.85
N ARG A 205 1.52 -3.52 -12.66
CA ARG A 205 0.06 -3.48 -12.93
C ARG A 205 -0.72 -3.66 -11.64
N GLU A 206 -0.26 -4.58 -10.81
CA GLU A 206 -0.86 -4.88 -9.53
C GLU A 206 -0.81 -3.68 -8.57
N GLN A 207 0.36 -3.02 -8.45
CA GLN A 207 0.48 -1.80 -7.62
C GLN A 207 -0.45 -0.69 -8.10
N ALA A 208 -0.44 -0.38 -9.40
CA ALA A 208 -1.28 0.67 -9.96
C ALA A 208 -2.78 0.36 -9.80
N THR A 209 -3.17 -0.90 -10.00
CA THR A 209 -4.56 -1.36 -9.83
C THR A 209 -5.01 -1.22 -8.37
N ARG A 210 -4.15 -1.55 -7.40
CA ARG A 210 -4.47 -1.40 -5.97
C ARG A 210 -4.62 0.07 -5.57
N LEU A 211 -3.70 0.92 -6.01
CA LEU A 211 -3.80 2.37 -5.80
C LEU A 211 -5.08 2.94 -6.42
N TRP A 212 -5.43 2.50 -7.63
CA TRP A 212 -6.67 2.89 -8.31
C TRP A 212 -7.93 2.54 -7.51
N TYR A 213 -8.03 1.31 -7.01
CA TYR A 213 -9.19 0.89 -6.21
C TYR A 213 -9.19 1.47 -4.78
N ALA A 214 -8.05 1.90 -4.26
CA ALA A 214 -7.98 2.64 -3.00
C ALA A 214 -8.40 4.11 -3.14
N LEU A 215 -8.38 4.66 -4.36
CA LEU A 215 -8.57 6.09 -4.64
C LEU A 215 -9.82 6.73 -4.01
N PRO A 216 -11.05 6.15 -4.11
CA PRO A 216 -12.24 6.79 -3.53
C PRO A 216 -12.11 7.00 -2.03
N HIS A 217 -11.50 6.04 -1.34
CA HIS A 217 -11.30 6.08 0.10
C HIS A 217 -10.23 7.11 0.48
N THR A 218 -9.16 7.21 -0.30
CA THR A 218 -8.16 8.28 -0.14
C THR A 218 -8.80 9.65 -0.35
N LEU A 219 -9.58 9.83 -1.42
CA LEU A 219 -10.24 11.09 -1.73
C LEU A 219 -11.26 11.50 -0.68
N ALA A 220 -12.07 10.56 -0.18
CA ALA A 220 -12.97 10.80 0.93
C ALA A 220 -12.22 11.28 2.18
N ALA A 221 -11.17 10.57 2.60
CA ALA A 221 -10.35 10.95 3.74
C ALA A 221 -9.67 12.32 3.55
N LEU A 222 -9.18 12.59 2.34
CA LEU A 222 -8.53 13.85 1.98
C LEU A 222 -9.51 15.03 2.07
N VAL A 223 -10.68 14.91 1.46
CA VAL A 223 -11.69 15.98 1.39
C VAL A 223 -12.36 16.23 2.74
N GLU A 224 -12.68 15.17 3.47
CA GLU A 224 -13.43 15.27 4.73
C GLU A 224 -12.55 15.61 5.93
N GLN A 225 -11.30 15.15 5.95
CA GLN A 225 -10.47 15.16 7.16
C GLN A 225 -9.16 15.95 7.01
N SER A 226 -8.72 16.22 5.77
CA SER A 226 -7.38 16.74 5.46
C SER A 226 -7.38 17.78 4.32
N ASN A 227 -8.42 18.62 4.27
CA ASN A 227 -8.64 19.55 3.16
C ASN A 227 -7.54 20.62 3.01
N ALA A 228 -6.79 20.95 4.07
CA ALA A 228 -5.77 21.99 3.98
C ALA A 228 -4.54 21.51 3.17
N LEU A 229 -4.39 20.19 2.98
CA LEU A 229 -3.38 19.65 2.06
C LEU A 229 -3.56 20.18 0.63
N PHE A 230 -4.76 20.62 0.25
CA PHE A 230 -5.06 21.16 -1.07
C PHE A 230 -4.33 22.47 -1.41
N HIS A 231 -3.89 23.22 -0.38
CA HIS A 231 -3.22 24.50 -0.57
C HIS A 231 -1.70 24.38 -0.71
N THR A 232 -1.13 23.22 -0.32
CA THR A 232 0.33 23.06 -0.21
C THR A 232 0.84 21.82 -0.95
N LEU A 233 0.29 20.64 -0.66
CA LEU A 233 0.84 19.38 -1.15
C LEU A 233 0.12 18.84 -2.38
N ILE A 234 -1.22 18.98 -2.44
CA ILE A 234 -2.05 18.39 -3.49
C ILE A 234 -2.85 19.51 -4.17
N PRO A 235 -2.35 20.13 -5.25
CA PRO A 235 -3.09 21.19 -5.91
C PRO A 235 -4.49 20.74 -6.35
N VAL A 236 -5.55 21.34 -5.79
CA VAL A 236 -6.94 20.90 -6.03
C VAL A 236 -7.38 21.04 -7.48
N ILE A 237 -6.91 22.07 -8.20
CA ILE A 237 -7.31 22.32 -9.59
C ILE A 237 -6.78 21.21 -10.52
N PRO A 238 -5.46 20.87 -10.54
CA PRO A 238 -4.96 19.71 -11.28
C PRO A 238 -5.63 18.40 -10.90
N LEU A 239 -5.86 18.16 -9.61
CA LEU A 239 -6.55 16.95 -9.14
C LEU A 239 -7.97 16.86 -9.72
N TYR A 240 -8.75 17.93 -9.59
CA TYR A 240 -10.11 18.02 -10.13
C TYR A 240 -10.13 17.79 -11.65
N ALA A 241 -9.23 18.44 -12.39
CA ALA A 241 -9.14 18.30 -13.85
C ALA A 241 -8.86 16.84 -14.26
N ARG A 242 -7.93 16.17 -13.56
CA ARG A 242 -7.60 14.76 -13.81
C ARG A 242 -8.79 13.85 -13.53
N LEU A 243 -9.39 13.94 -12.35
CA LEU A 243 -10.52 13.09 -11.96
C LEU A 243 -11.76 13.31 -12.87
N SER A 244 -11.96 14.54 -13.33
CA SER A 244 -13.02 14.88 -14.30
C SER A 244 -12.77 14.24 -15.65
N THR A 245 -11.54 14.34 -16.16
CA THR A 245 -11.14 13.77 -17.47
C THR A 245 -11.23 12.25 -17.47
N GLN A 246 -10.96 11.62 -16.33
CA GLN A 246 -11.10 10.16 -16.14
C GLN A 246 -12.54 9.71 -15.87
N GLY A 247 -13.52 10.63 -15.84
CA GLY A 247 -14.94 10.32 -15.59
C GLY A 247 -15.27 9.91 -14.15
N LEU A 248 -14.32 10.02 -13.22
CA LEU A 248 -14.48 9.57 -11.84
C LEU A 248 -15.49 10.39 -11.05
N LEU A 249 -15.49 11.72 -11.23
CA LEU A 249 -16.46 12.58 -10.54
C LEU A 249 -17.89 12.32 -11.00
N THR A 250 -18.08 11.91 -12.26
CA THR A 250 -19.38 11.48 -12.77
C THR A 250 -19.78 10.12 -12.20
N HIS A 251 -18.85 9.18 -12.12
CA HIS A 251 -19.08 7.85 -11.54
C HIS A 251 -19.49 7.94 -10.05
N PHE A 252 -18.86 8.84 -9.29
CA PHE A 252 -19.14 9.05 -7.86
C PHE A 252 -20.02 10.27 -7.57
N ALA A 253 -20.88 10.70 -8.50
CA ALA A 253 -21.69 11.91 -8.33
C ALA A 253 -22.63 11.88 -7.10
N GLY A 254 -22.97 10.69 -6.58
CA GLY A 254 -23.77 10.52 -5.37
C GLY A 254 -22.99 10.61 -4.06
N GLU A 255 -21.66 10.67 -4.11
CA GLU A 255 -20.80 10.69 -2.93
C GLU A 255 -20.59 12.12 -2.41
N ALA A 256 -20.62 12.28 -1.08
CA ALA A 256 -20.45 13.56 -0.42
C ALA A 256 -19.07 14.18 -0.72
N TRP A 257 -18.01 13.37 -0.66
CA TRP A 257 -16.65 13.80 -0.94
C TRP A 257 -16.49 14.32 -2.38
N ALA A 258 -17.17 13.72 -3.36
CA ALA A 258 -17.08 14.13 -4.76
C ALA A 258 -17.72 15.51 -4.96
N THR A 259 -18.90 15.72 -4.37
CA THR A 259 -19.58 17.01 -4.36
C THR A 259 -18.72 18.09 -3.71
N GLN A 260 -18.14 17.79 -2.55
CA GLN A 260 -17.30 18.74 -1.82
C GLN A 260 -16.00 19.05 -2.58
N LEU A 261 -15.38 18.07 -3.26
CA LEU A 261 -14.20 18.31 -4.09
C LEU A 261 -14.51 19.26 -5.26
N ILE A 262 -15.67 19.11 -5.91
CA ILE A 262 -16.14 20.02 -6.96
C ILE A 262 -16.28 21.44 -6.41
N GLN A 263 -16.90 21.60 -5.24
CA GLN A 263 -17.06 22.90 -4.59
C GLN A 263 -15.70 23.53 -4.24
N LEU A 264 -14.76 22.76 -3.70
CA LEU A 264 -13.40 23.22 -3.38
C LEU A 264 -12.65 23.67 -4.65
N ALA A 265 -12.76 22.92 -5.74
CA ALA A 265 -12.15 23.27 -7.02
C ALA A 265 -12.76 24.55 -7.64
N GLN A 266 -14.07 24.76 -7.51
CA GLN A 266 -14.75 25.96 -7.97
C GLN A 266 -14.43 27.19 -7.13
N ALA A 267 -14.25 27.02 -5.82
CA ALA A 267 -13.83 28.07 -4.89
C ALA A 267 -12.33 28.39 -4.99
N ALA A 268 -11.52 27.48 -5.54
CA ALA A 268 -10.10 27.70 -5.74
C ALA A 268 -9.87 28.73 -6.85
N HIS A 269 -9.65 29.99 -6.47
CA HIS A 269 -9.19 30.99 -7.42
C HIS A 269 -7.65 30.86 -7.62
N PRO A 270 -7.14 31.04 -8.85
CA PRO A 270 -5.70 31.02 -9.13
C PRO A 270 -4.90 32.08 -8.32
N SER A 271 -5.61 33.09 -7.82
CA SER A 271 -5.06 34.31 -7.22
C SER A 271 -5.31 34.42 -5.72
N THR A 272 -5.95 33.43 -5.07
CA THR A 272 -6.16 33.49 -3.61
C THR A 272 -4.80 33.39 -2.93
N PRO A 273 -4.43 34.34 -2.05
CA PRO A 273 -3.24 34.18 -1.23
C PRO A 273 -3.31 32.82 -0.55
N ARG A 274 -2.28 31.99 -0.72
CA ARG A 274 -2.18 30.75 0.03
C ARG A 274 -2.09 31.16 1.49
N ASP A 275 -3.17 30.96 2.25
CA ASP A 275 -3.07 31.06 3.70
C ASP A 275 -1.92 30.16 4.12
N ASN A 276 -0.92 30.75 4.78
CA ASN A 276 0.28 30.04 5.15
C ASN A 276 -0.12 29.08 6.28
N ILE A 277 -0.60 27.90 5.92
CA ILE A 277 -0.97 26.85 6.87
C ILE A 277 0.25 26.62 7.74
N GLN A 278 0.07 26.74 9.05
CA GLN A 278 1.16 26.52 9.97
C GLN A 278 1.67 25.09 9.79
N GLN A 279 2.99 24.92 9.64
CA GLN A 279 3.63 23.62 9.36
C GLN A 279 3.11 22.47 10.25
N GLN A 280 2.80 22.76 11.51
CA GLN A 280 2.21 21.80 12.44
C GLN A 280 0.83 21.27 11.99
N GLN A 281 -0.04 22.15 11.47
CA GLN A 281 -1.36 21.76 10.95
C GLN A 281 -1.24 20.94 9.67
N LEU A 282 -0.24 21.24 8.82
CA LEU A 282 0.05 20.44 7.64
C LEU A 282 0.47 19.02 8.06
N PHE A 283 1.40 18.91 9.01
CA PHE A 283 1.94 17.63 9.47
C PHE A 283 0.85 16.74 10.11
N GLU A 284 -0.03 17.35 10.90
CA GLU A 284 -1.14 16.63 11.52
C GLU A 284 -2.14 16.12 10.47
N GLN A 285 -2.37 16.87 9.38
CA GLN A 285 -3.25 16.42 8.31
C GLN A 285 -2.65 15.30 7.46
N VAL A 286 -1.35 15.37 7.13
CA VAL A 286 -0.65 14.24 6.49
C VAL A 286 -0.73 13.00 7.38
N THR A 287 -0.48 13.17 8.69
CA THR A 287 -0.60 12.09 9.67
C THR A 287 -2.01 11.49 9.66
N ARG A 288 -3.05 12.33 9.73
CA ARG A 288 -4.44 11.87 9.74
C ARG A 288 -4.80 11.10 8.48
N LEU A 289 -4.44 11.64 7.31
CA LEU A 289 -4.67 10.97 6.02
C LEU A 289 -4.01 9.59 5.99
N LEU A 290 -2.71 9.50 6.30
CA LEU A 290 -1.98 8.23 6.29
C LEU A 290 -2.54 7.24 7.32
N ARG A 291 -3.01 7.69 8.49
CA ARG A 291 -3.67 6.81 9.47
C ARG A 291 -4.98 6.26 8.94
N THR A 292 -5.85 7.11 8.38
CA THR A 292 -7.14 6.70 7.81
C THR A 292 -6.95 5.69 6.66
N MET A 293 -5.91 5.88 5.84
CA MET A 293 -5.53 4.92 4.81
C MET A 293 -5.00 3.61 5.42
N ALA A 294 -4.10 3.70 6.40
CA ALA A 294 -3.48 2.55 7.07
C ALA A 294 -4.47 1.71 7.90
N GLU A 295 -5.60 2.28 8.29
CA GLU A 295 -6.72 1.54 8.90
C GLU A 295 -7.36 0.56 7.91
N ARG A 296 -7.42 0.94 6.63
CA ARG A 296 -7.99 0.10 5.56
C ARG A 296 -6.96 -0.87 4.98
N GLN A 297 -5.75 -0.41 4.72
CA GLN A 297 -4.74 -1.17 3.99
C GLN A 297 -3.34 -0.81 4.50
N PRO A 298 -2.45 -1.78 4.79
CA PRO A 298 -1.07 -1.48 5.16
C PRO A 298 -0.37 -0.63 4.11
N LEU A 299 0.52 0.27 4.57
CA LEU A 299 1.25 1.19 3.70
C LEU A 299 2.74 0.88 3.71
N LEU A 300 3.34 0.78 2.53
CA LEU A 300 4.78 0.82 2.32
C LEU A 300 5.12 2.11 1.58
N LEU A 301 5.83 3.02 2.26
CA LEU A 301 6.27 4.30 1.72
C LEU A 301 7.77 4.23 1.47
N LEU A 302 8.18 4.35 0.21
CA LEU A 302 9.57 4.34 -0.20
C LEU A 302 10.03 5.75 -0.52
N LEU A 303 11.14 6.18 0.07
CA LEU A 303 11.76 7.47 -0.20
C LEU A 303 13.18 7.24 -0.71
N ASP A 304 13.48 7.67 -1.93
CA ASP A 304 14.80 7.47 -2.53
C ASP A 304 15.58 8.79 -2.65
N ASP A 305 16.91 8.66 -2.76
CA ASP A 305 17.86 9.77 -2.80
C ASP A 305 17.75 10.76 -1.63
N LEU A 306 17.51 10.27 -0.41
CA LEU A 306 17.35 11.10 0.79
C LEU A 306 18.55 12.01 1.10
N GLN A 307 19.72 11.79 0.48
CA GLN A 307 20.81 12.78 0.54
C GLN A 307 20.43 14.15 -0.05
N TRP A 308 19.35 14.25 -0.81
CA TRP A 308 18.80 15.48 -1.36
C TRP A 308 17.49 15.91 -0.65
N ILE A 309 17.20 15.38 0.54
CA ILE A 309 16.01 15.74 1.30
C ILE A 309 16.11 17.17 1.84
N ASP A 310 15.05 17.97 1.65
CA ASP A 310 14.95 19.30 2.23
C ASP A 310 14.55 19.26 3.71
N GLU A 311 14.80 20.37 4.42
CA GLU A 311 14.53 20.49 5.86
C GLU A 311 13.04 20.26 6.21
N SER A 312 12.12 20.71 5.36
CA SER A 312 10.69 20.59 5.62
C SER A 312 10.22 19.15 5.42
N SER A 313 10.69 18.47 4.37
CA SER A 313 10.47 17.02 4.18
C SER A 313 11.08 16.20 5.33
N LEU A 314 12.30 16.50 5.74
CA LEU A 314 12.96 15.78 6.83
C LEU A 314 12.19 15.94 8.15
N ALA A 315 11.72 17.17 8.45
CA ALA A 315 10.87 17.43 9.60
C ALA A 315 9.54 16.66 9.54
N LEU A 316 8.93 16.54 8.36
CA LEU A 316 7.71 15.73 8.17
C LEU A 316 7.98 14.23 8.35
N LEU A 317 9.06 13.70 7.77
CA LEU A 317 9.48 12.30 7.97
C LEU A 317 9.66 11.99 9.45
N PHE A 318 10.38 12.87 10.16
CA PHE A 318 10.60 12.73 11.59
C PHE A 318 9.29 12.83 12.39
N HIS A 319 8.39 13.75 12.03
CA HIS A 319 7.07 13.85 12.64
C HIS A 319 6.25 12.56 12.46
N LEU A 320 6.16 12.03 11.23
CA LEU A 320 5.40 10.83 10.91
C LEU A 320 5.92 9.60 11.66
N SER A 321 7.25 9.46 11.77
CA SER A 321 7.87 8.36 12.53
C SER A 321 7.41 8.30 14.00
N ARG A 322 6.93 9.42 14.55
CA ARG A 322 6.49 9.56 15.94
C ARG A 322 4.97 9.59 16.12
N ARG A 323 4.20 9.80 15.05
CA ARG A 323 2.76 10.10 15.14
C ARG A 323 1.87 9.03 14.51
N LEU A 324 2.43 8.11 13.73
CA LEU A 324 1.70 6.99 13.12
C LEU A 324 1.53 5.76 14.03
N HIS A 325 1.63 5.94 15.35
CA HIS A 325 1.48 4.83 16.31
C HIS A 325 0.11 4.14 16.15
N GLY A 326 0.10 2.80 16.15
CA GLY A 326 -1.11 1.99 15.95
C GLY A 326 -1.49 1.76 14.48
N SER A 327 -0.69 2.27 13.53
CA SER A 327 -0.90 2.12 12.10
C SER A 327 0.17 1.20 11.46
N PRO A 328 -0.22 0.26 10.58
CA PRO A 328 0.71 -0.61 9.84
C PRO A 328 1.37 0.16 8.67
N VAL A 329 2.27 1.09 9.00
CA VAL A 329 3.01 1.90 8.02
C VAL A 329 4.50 1.61 8.12
N LEU A 330 5.10 1.12 7.04
CA LEU A 330 6.54 0.99 6.91
C LEU A 330 7.06 2.09 5.99
N MET A 331 7.94 2.94 6.52
CA MET A 331 8.70 3.92 5.74
C MET A 331 10.12 3.40 5.53
N VAL A 332 10.59 3.39 4.28
CA VAL A 332 11.97 2.99 3.95
C VAL A 332 12.65 4.09 3.16
N GLY A 333 13.75 4.61 3.68
CA GLY A 333 14.54 5.66 3.06
C GLY A 333 15.86 5.14 2.50
N ALA A 334 16.21 5.44 1.25
CA ALA A 334 17.52 5.15 0.70
C ALA A 334 18.37 6.43 0.60
N TYR A 335 19.65 6.34 0.96
CA TYR A 335 20.60 7.46 0.84
C TYR A 335 22.03 7.02 0.53
N ARG A 336 22.83 7.98 0.06
CA ARG A 336 24.27 7.79 -0.18
C ARG A 336 25.08 8.08 1.07
N GLY A 337 25.72 7.06 1.65
CA GLY A 337 26.43 7.17 2.92
C GLY A 337 27.55 8.20 2.92
N ASN A 338 28.26 8.33 1.80
CA ASN A 338 29.35 9.29 1.61
C ASN A 338 28.89 10.74 1.40
N GLU A 339 27.62 10.97 1.00
CA GLU A 339 27.04 12.32 0.82
C GLU A 339 26.33 12.82 2.08
N VAL A 340 26.14 11.96 3.09
CA VAL A 340 25.49 12.28 4.37
C VAL A 340 26.54 12.22 5.47
N ASP A 341 27.33 13.28 5.56
CA ASP A 341 28.35 13.44 6.60
C ASP A 341 27.75 13.92 7.94
N GLY A 342 28.61 14.18 8.93
CA GLY A 342 28.17 14.66 10.25
C GLY A 342 27.55 16.07 10.26
N ALA A 343 27.73 16.87 9.20
CA ALA A 343 27.16 18.21 9.09
C ALA A 343 25.78 18.19 8.39
N HIS A 344 25.46 17.13 7.66
CA HIS A 344 24.17 16.98 6.99
C HIS A 344 23.00 16.84 7.98
N THR A 345 21.88 17.54 7.73
CA THR A 345 20.69 17.53 8.60
C THR A 345 20.06 16.14 8.77
N LEU A 346 20.10 15.33 7.72
CA LEU A 346 19.70 13.91 7.79
C LEU A 346 20.49 13.13 8.85
N SER A 347 21.78 13.41 9.03
CA SER A 347 22.64 12.68 9.99
C SER A 347 22.15 12.82 11.43
N SER A 348 21.81 14.03 11.88
CA SER A 348 21.27 14.23 13.23
C SER A 348 19.93 13.52 13.44
N THR A 349 19.07 13.55 12.42
CA THR A 349 17.77 12.85 12.44
C THR A 349 17.95 11.34 12.48
N LEU A 350 18.87 10.78 11.68
CA LEU A 350 19.21 9.35 11.71
C LEU A 350 19.72 8.94 13.10
N HIS A 351 20.61 9.72 13.72
CA HIS A 351 21.08 9.43 15.08
C HIS A 351 19.93 9.44 16.11
N GLU A 352 18.99 10.37 16.00
CA GLU A 352 17.83 10.42 16.90
C GLU A 352 16.89 9.22 16.69
N LEU A 353 16.61 8.86 15.45
CA LEU A 353 15.78 7.70 15.10
C LEU A 353 16.44 6.38 15.54
N THR A 354 17.74 6.20 15.30
CA THR A 354 18.50 5.03 15.72
C THR A 354 18.52 4.90 17.24
N ARG A 355 18.70 6.01 17.98
CA ARG A 355 18.62 5.99 19.46
C ARG A 355 17.25 5.54 19.97
N ARG A 356 16.18 5.84 19.24
CA ARG A 356 14.81 5.54 19.64
C ARG A 356 14.35 4.14 19.23
N PHE A 357 14.72 3.71 18.04
CA PHE A 357 14.19 2.50 17.40
C PHE A 357 15.23 1.37 17.28
N GLY A 358 16.47 1.61 17.71
CA GLY A 358 17.57 0.65 17.61
C GLY A 358 18.21 0.63 16.23
N GLU A 359 18.69 -0.53 15.80
CA GLU A 359 19.28 -0.72 14.48
C GLU A 359 18.20 -0.67 13.39
N ILE A 360 18.13 0.48 12.72
CA ILE A 360 17.17 0.79 11.66
C ILE A 360 17.83 1.01 10.30
N THR A 361 19.16 0.98 10.23
CA THR A 361 19.93 1.22 9.01
C THR A 361 20.56 -0.07 8.52
N LEU A 362 20.34 -0.37 7.25
CA LEU A 362 21.00 -1.42 6.50
C LEU A 362 22.08 -0.78 5.62
N ASP A 363 23.35 -1.00 5.95
CA ASP A 363 24.49 -0.46 5.21
C ASP A 363 25.00 -1.48 4.18
N LEU A 364 24.74 -1.19 2.90
CA LEU A 364 25.11 -2.06 1.79
C LEU A 364 26.63 -2.12 1.54
N ASP A 365 27.39 -1.08 1.92
CA ASP A 365 28.84 -1.02 1.74
C ASP A 365 29.54 -1.87 2.80
N ALA A 366 29.10 -1.77 4.06
CA ALA A 366 29.65 -2.54 5.16
C ALA A 366 29.45 -4.05 4.96
N LEU A 367 28.27 -4.46 4.45
CA LEU A 367 27.94 -5.86 4.20
C LEU A 367 28.72 -6.47 3.03
N ASP A 368 29.02 -5.69 1.99
CA ASP A 368 29.86 -6.13 0.87
C ASP A 368 31.31 -6.33 1.32
N GLN A 369 31.84 -5.44 2.16
CA GLN A 369 33.20 -5.56 2.70
C GLN A 369 33.35 -6.83 3.56
N GLN A 370 32.32 -7.18 4.34
CA GLN A 370 32.30 -8.41 5.13
C GLN A 370 32.20 -9.66 4.25
N SER A 371 31.41 -9.60 3.16
CA SER A 371 31.22 -10.71 2.22
C SER A 371 32.44 -10.98 1.34
N HIS A 372 33.18 -9.93 0.95
CA HIS A 372 34.43 -10.04 0.19
C HIS A 372 35.67 -10.24 1.08
N GLY A 373 35.58 -10.04 2.40
CA GLY A 373 36.67 -10.24 3.36
C GLY A 373 36.91 -11.70 3.78
N GLN A 374 35.93 -12.59 3.58
CA GLN A 374 36.06 -14.01 3.97
C GLN A 374 36.79 -14.93 2.95
N PRO A 375 36.79 -14.69 1.62
CA PRO A 375 37.53 -15.58 0.71
C PRO A 375 39.03 -15.31 0.59
N PHE A 376 39.54 -14.15 1.03
CA PHE A 376 40.94 -13.75 0.76
C PHE A 376 41.94 -14.14 1.85
N LEU A 377 41.48 -14.42 3.08
CA LEU A 377 42.34 -14.81 4.20
C LEU A 377 42.57 -16.33 4.29
N ASP A 378 41.67 -17.15 3.76
CA ASP A 378 41.84 -18.62 3.72
C ASP A 378 42.68 -19.12 2.52
N ALA A 379 43.16 -18.21 1.67
CA ALA A 379 44.06 -18.52 0.53
C ALA A 379 45.55 -18.27 0.84
N LEU A 380 45.88 -17.83 2.06
CA LEU A 380 47.24 -17.47 2.50
C LEU A 380 47.67 -18.11 3.83
N LEU A 381 46.90 -19.05 4.37
CA LEU A 381 47.27 -19.95 5.47
C LEU A 381 47.16 -21.40 5.01
#